data_AF-A0A3D3T8L1-F1
#
_entry.id   AF-A0A3D3T8L1-F1
#
_cell.length_a   1.000
_cell.length_b   1.000
_cell.length_c   1.000
_cell.angle_alpha   90.00
_cell.angle_beta   90.00
_cell.angle_gamma   90.00
#
_symmetry.space_group_name_H-M   'P 1'
#
loop_
_entity.id
_entity.type
_entity.pdbx_description
1 polymer ?
#
loop_
_entity_poly.entity_id
_entity_poly.type
_entity_poly.pdbx_seq_one_letter_code
_entity_poly.pdbx_strand_id
1 'polypeptide(L)'
;PSPWNKLYRRSFFLDTGLAYPPRVWYEDLRTTPKLMAKARRIIAIDEIGYNYLLRDGSTMRNSNLERNREIIAALEDLRSWFAQQGLLELYRDELEFLALDHVYLTASVRVLRENPKHPVLREFAAYINQNFPHYRDNPYRKTQLPRKRQLVLKLVEWRLYSLTKLLFQLMGSAR
;
A
#
# COMPACT_ATOMS: atom_id res chain seq x y z
N PRO A 1 0.88 2.54 -4.34
CA PRO A 1 1.02 3.39 -5.55
C PRO A 1 1.88 2.67 -6.60
N SER A 2 1.97 3.17 -7.84
CA SER A 2 2.88 2.62 -8.86
C SER A 2 3.60 3.79 -9.53
N PRO A 3 4.92 3.93 -9.42
CA PRO A 3 5.63 5.08 -9.99
C PRO A 3 5.84 4.95 -11.51
N TRP A 4 5.91 3.72 -12.01
CA TRP A 4 6.25 3.41 -13.40
C TRP A 4 5.18 3.79 -14.43
N ASN A 5 3.93 4.03 -14.01
CA ASN A 5 2.84 4.47 -14.90
C ASN A 5 2.57 5.98 -14.83
N LYS A 6 3.53 6.78 -14.39
CA LYS A 6 3.38 8.23 -14.22
C LYS A 6 4.53 8.97 -14.90
N LEU A 7 4.17 10.06 -15.59
CA LEU A 7 5.10 11.03 -16.13
C LEU A 7 4.94 12.35 -15.40
N TYR A 8 6.06 12.91 -14.97
CA TYR A 8 6.10 14.15 -14.20
C TYR A 8 6.96 15.16 -14.94
N ARG A 9 6.54 16.44 -14.91
CA ARG A 9 7.41 17.53 -15.35
C ARG A 9 8.60 17.63 -14.40
N ARG A 10 9.81 17.79 -14.92
CA ARG A 10 11.00 17.98 -14.08
C ARG A 10 10.85 19.19 -13.16
N SER A 11 10.33 20.30 -13.68
CA SER A 11 10.09 21.52 -12.88
C SER A 11 9.19 21.26 -11.69
N PHE A 12 8.20 20.37 -11.81
CA PHE A 12 7.29 20.05 -10.70
C PHE A 12 8.01 19.46 -9.47
N PHE A 13 9.04 18.62 -9.68
CA PHE A 13 9.87 18.13 -8.59
C PHE A 13 10.71 19.26 -7.96
N LEU A 14 11.28 20.14 -8.78
CA LEU A 14 12.07 21.27 -8.31
C LEU A 14 11.21 22.26 -7.50
N ASP A 15 10.01 22.58 -8.01
CA ASP A 15 9.09 23.54 -7.40
C ASP A 15 8.53 23.03 -6.06
N THR A 16 8.31 21.72 -5.93
CA THR A 16 7.79 21.12 -4.70
C THR A 16 8.87 20.76 -3.67
N GLY A 17 10.12 20.63 -4.11
CA GLY A 17 11.23 20.11 -3.28
C GLY A 17 11.06 18.64 -2.86
N LEU A 18 10.05 17.94 -3.39
CA LEU A 18 9.84 16.53 -3.10
C LEU A 18 10.83 15.67 -3.90
N ALA A 19 11.25 14.55 -3.31
CA ALA A 19 12.08 13.56 -3.98
C ALA A 19 11.72 12.16 -3.48
N TYR A 20 12.10 11.14 -4.25
CA TYR A 20 12.03 9.77 -3.76
C TYR A 20 13.18 9.53 -2.77
N PRO A 21 12.89 9.05 -1.55
CA PRO A 21 13.93 8.80 -0.57
C PRO A 21 14.82 7.64 -1.03
N PRO A 22 16.16 7.77 -0.94
CA PRO A 22 17.07 6.70 -1.32
C PRO A 22 17.05 5.57 -0.29
N ARG A 23 17.27 4.33 -0.75
CA ARG A 23 17.57 3.14 0.08
C ARG A 23 16.48 2.70 1.09
N VAL A 24 15.24 3.14 0.94
CA VAL A 24 14.09 2.66 1.75
C VAL A 24 13.15 1.80 0.90
N TRP A 25 12.35 0.94 1.53
CA TRP A 25 11.20 0.34 0.86
C TRP A 25 9.99 1.28 0.88
N TYR A 26 9.07 1.06 -0.07
CA TYR A 26 7.82 1.79 -0.20
C TYR A 26 8.04 3.30 -0.46
N GLU A 27 9.11 3.62 -1.17
CA GLU A 27 9.44 4.98 -1.63
C GLU A 27 8.30 5.58 -2.45
N ASP A 28 7.57 4.74 -3.18
CA ASP A 28 6.39 5.11 -3.95
C ASP A 28 5.19 5.49 -3.07
N LEU A 29 4.94 4.76 -1.99
CA LEU A 29 3.94 5.11 -0.98
C LEU A 29 4.29 6.43 -0.27
N ARG A 30 5.58 6.65 0.01
CA ARG A 30 6.08 7.88 0.65
C ARG A 30 5.91 9.11 -0.25
N THR A 31 6.24 9.01 -1.53
CA THR A 31 6.39 10.20 -2.38
C THR A 31 5.19 10.44 -3.30
N THR A 32 4.57 9.38 -3.86
CA THR A 32 3.52 9.55 -4.88
C THR A 32 2.31 10.34 -4.39
N PRO A 33 1.72 10.08 -3.20
CA PRO A 33 0.55 10.82 -2.76
C PRO A 33 0.89 12.28 -2.39
N LYS A 34 2.12 12.54 -1.88
CA LYS A 34 2.62 13.91 -1.63
C LYS A 34 2.68 14.72 -2.93
N LEU A 35 3.18 14.11 -4.01
CA LEU A 35 3.18 14.71 -5.34
C LEU A 35 1.75 14.94 -5.85
N MET A 36 0.85 13.96 -5.69
CA MET A 36 -0.54 14.12 -6.13
C MET A 36 -1.25 15.27 -5.40
N ALA A 37 -1.03 15.43 -4.09
CA ALA A 37 -1.61 16.53 -3.31
C ALA A 37 -1.10 17.92 -3.73
N LYS A 38 0.10 18.02 -4.33
CA LYS A 38 0.66 19.27 -4.86
C LYS A 38 0.34 19.51 -6.33
N ALA A 39 -0.18 18.52 -7.04
CA ALA A 39 -0.42 18.61 -8.47
C ALA A 39 -1.62 19.52 -8.79
N ARG A 40 -1.42 20.53 -9.63
CA ARG A 40 -2.52 21.41 -10.11
C ARG A 40 -3.34 20.80 -11.24
N ARG A 41 -2.74 19.86 -11.98
CA ARG A 41 -3.39 19.17 -13.11
C ARG A 41 -2.85 17.75 -13.19
N ILE A 42 -3.76 16.80 -13.28
CA ILE A 42 -3.48 15.38 -13.52
C ILE A 42 -4.31 14.97 -14.73
N ILE A 43 -3.67 14.30 -15.70
CA ILE A 43 -4.34 13.75 -16.89
C ILE A 43 -4.10 12.25 -16.86
N ALA A 44 -5.17 11.47 -16.95
CA ALA A 44 -5.12 10.03 -17.16
C ALA A 44 -5.40 9.73 -18.64
N ILE A 45 -4.61 8.84 -19.22
CA ILE A 45 -4.82 8.32 -20.59
C ILE A 45 -5.15 6.84 -20.49
N ASP A 46 -6.09 6.38 -21.31
CA ASP A 46 -6.48 4.97 -21.40
C ASP A 46 -5.66 4.25 -22.47
N GLU A 47 -4.33 4.38 -22.38
CA GLU A 47 -3.38 3.79 -23.31
C GLU A 47 -2.33 2.97 -22.57
N ILE A 48 -1.97 1.82 -23.16
CA ILE A 48 -0.92 0.94 -22.62
C ILE A 48 0.44 1.48 -23.06
N GLY A 49 1.02 2.36 -22.24
CA GLY A 49 2.33 2.98 -22.51
C GLY A 49 3.54 2.30 -21.87
N TYR A 50 3.34 1.22 -21.09
CA TYR A 50 4.43 0.60 -20.32
C TYR A 50 4.23 -0.92 -20.16
N ASN A 51 5.26 -1.69 -20.54
CA ASN A 51 5.31 -3.13 -20.31
C ASN A 51 6.07 -3.43 -19.02
N TYR A 52 5.37 -3.92 -18.00
CA TYR A 52 5.98 -4.22 -16.70
C TYR A 52 6.82 -5.49 -16.76
N LEU A 53 8.13 -5.34 -16.51
CA LEU A 53 9.08 -6.44 -16.58
C LEU A 53 9.20 -7.18 -15.24
N LEU A 54 8.78 -8.44 -15.22
CA LEU A 54 8.88 -9.33 -14.07
C LEU A 54 10.17 -10.15 -14.13
N ARG A 55 11.00 -10.05 -13.08
CA ARG A 55 12.22 -10.86 -12.89
C ARG A 55 12.29 -11.43 -11.48
N ASP A 56 12.87 -12.61 -11.35
CA ASP A 56 13.30 -13.16 -10.07
C ASP A 56 14.36 -12.26 -9.42
N GLY A 57 14.27 -12.05 -8.10
CA GLY A 57 15.14 -11.12 -7.38
C GLY A 57 14.76 -9.63 -7.48
N SER A 58 13.62 -9.28 -8.08
CA SER A 58 13.10 -7.90 -8.01
C SER A 58 12.77 -7.49 -6.57
N THR A 59 12.70 -6.18 -6.30
CA THR A 59 12.31 -5.63 -4.98
C THR A 59 11.01 -6.25 -4.45
N MET A 60 10.07 -6.58 -5.34
CA MET A 60 8.79 -7.23 -5.04
C MET A 60 8.90 -8.74 -4.70
N ARG A 61 9.97 -9.42 -5.11
CA ARG A 61 10.23 -10.86 -4.87
C ARG A 61 11.32 -11.11 -3.82
N ASN A 62 11.73 -10.08 -3.06
CA ASN A 62 12.68 -10.24 -1.96
C ASN A 62 12.00 -10.89 -0.75
N SER A 63 12.58 -11.98 -0.24
CA SER A 63 12.06 -12.81 0.87
C SER A 63 12.25 -12.19 2.26
N ASN A 64 12.73 -10.94 2.36
CA ASN A 64 12.93 -10.28 3.64
C ASN A 64 11.60 -9.88 4.28
N LEU A 65 11.04 -10.79 5.07
CA LEU A 65 9.79 -10.60 5.81
C LEU A 65 9.87 -9.44 6.81
N GLU A 66 11.02 -9.25 7.46
CA GLU A 66 11.22 -8.16 8.42
C GLU A 66 11.09 -6.79 7.78
N ARG A 67 11.66 -6.60 6.58
CA ARG A 67 11.52 -5.32 5.85
C ARG A 67 10.09 -4.98 5.45
N ASN A 68 9.15 -5.93 5.52
CA ASN A 68 7.75 -5.60 5.31
C ASN A 68 7.22 -4.60 6.33
N ARG A 69 7.80 -4.57 7.55
CA ARG A 69 7.44 -3.61 8.60
C ARG A 69 7.71 -2.14 8.22
N GLU A 70 8.64 -1.88 7.29
CA GLU A 70 8.97 -0.52 6.83
C GLU A 70 7.75 0.20 6.22
N ILE A 71 6.70 -0.54 5.81
CA ILE A 71 5.48 0.03 5.27
C ILE A 71 4.73 0.89 6.30
N ILE A 72 4.83 0.54 7.59
CA ILE A 72 4.27 1.33 8.69
C ILE A 72 5.00 2.67 8.74
N ALA A 73 6.33 2.65 8.72
CA ALA A 73 7.14 3.88 8.72
C ALA A 73 6.92 4.73 7.44
N ALA A 74 6.65 4.09 6.30
CA ALA A 74 6.30 4.79 5.07
C ALA A 74 4.96 5.52 5.18
N LEU A 75 3.96 4.89 5.79
CA LEU A 75 2.66 5.50 5.99
C LEU A 75 2.69 6.59 7.07
N GLU A 76 3.47 6.42 8.14
CA GLU A 76 3.63 7.46 9.17
C GLU A 76 4.35 8.70 8.63
N ASP A 77 5.38 8.52 7.79
CA ASP A 77 6.01 9.63 7.05
C ASP A 77 5.00 10.34 6.15
N LEU A 78 4.11 9.58 5.50
CA LEU A 78 3.06 10.15 4.67
C LEU A 78 2.08 10.97 5.51
N ARG A 79 1.51 10.39 6.57
CA ARG A 79 0.55 11.04 7.47
C ARG A 79 1.13 12.29 8.11
N SER A 80 2.37 12.21 8.59
CA SER A 80 3.07 13.33 9.20
C SER A 80 3.24 14.50 8.21
N TRP A 81 3.59 14.21 6.96
CA TRP A 81 3.66 15.24 5.93
C TRP A 81 2.29 15.86 5.65
N PHE A 82 1.23 15.05 5.49
CA PHE A 82 -0.13 15.58 5.27
C PHE A 82 -0.61 16.45 6.45
N ALA A 83 -0.28 16.07 7.68
CA ALA A 83 -0.55 16.89 8.86
C ALA A 83 0.21 18.23 8.83
N GLN A 84 1.51 18.21 8.52
CA GLN A 84 2.32 19.43 8.39
C GLN A 84 1.84 20.37 7.28
N GLN A 85 1.21 19.83 6.23
CA GLN A 85 0.60 20.63 5.17
C GLN A 85 -0.81 21.12 5.49
N GLY A 86 -1.40 20.75 6.64
CA GLY A 86 -2.79 21.06 6.99
C GLY A 86 -3.82 20.27 6.15
N LEU A 87 -3.41 19.15 5.58
CA LEU A 87 -4.18 18.33 4.64
C LEU A 87 -4.70 17.02 5.24
N LEU A 88 -4.37 16.72 6.50
CA LEU A 88 -4.70 15.44 7.13
C LEU A 88 -6.21 15.17 7.15
N GLU A 89 -7.01 16.18 7.51
CA GLU A 89 -8.46 16.06 7.59
C GLU A 89 -9.11 15.96 6.22
N LEU A 90 -8.63 16.76 5.26
CA LEU A 90 -9.12 16.76 3.89
C LEU A 90 -8.96 15.40 3.21
N TYR A 91 -7.86 14.69 3.50
CA TYR A 91 -7.53 13.40 2.89
C TYR A 91 -7.59 12.22 3.87
N ARG A 92 -8.41 12.35 4.93
CA ARG A 92 -8.50 11.34 5.99
C ARG A 92 -8.90 9.98 5.42
N ASP A 93 -9.94 9.95 4.59
CA ASP A 93 -10.48 8.71 4.02
C ASP A 93 -9.49 8.04 3.06
N GLU A 94 -8.74 8.81 2.27
CA GLU A 94 -7.71 8.29 1.38
C GLU A 94 -6.52 7.73 2.16
N LEU A 95 -6.06 8.42 3.20
CA LEU A 95 -4.97 7.96 4.04
C LEU A 95 -5.35 6.70 4.82
N GLU A 96 -6.58 6.64 5.33
CA GLU A 96 -7.15 5.44 5.94
C GLU A 96 -7.23 4.28 4.93
N PHE A 97 -7.69 4.55 3.72
CA PHE A 97 -7.76 3.53 2.68
C PHE A 97 -6.37 3.02 2.26
N LEU A 98 -5.38 3.90 2.16
CA LEU A 98 -3.99 3.52 1.92
C LEU A 98 -3.46 2.62 3.06
N ALA A 99 -3.80 2.92 4.31
CA ALA A 99 -3.47 2.07 5.46
C ALA A 99 -4.11 0.69 5.35
N LEU A 100 -5.41 0.64 5.07
CA LEU A 100 -6.17 -0.59 4.91
C LEU A 100 -5.60 -1.44 3.77
N ASP A 101 -5.42 -0.87 2.58
CA ASP A 101 -5.06 -1.65 1.40
C ASP A 101 -3.58 -2.06 1.40
N HIS A 102 -2.67 -1.15 1.76
CA HIS A 102 -1.23 -1.41 1.67
C HIS A 102 -0.67 -2.06 2.94
N VAL A 103 -0.92 -1.47 4.12
CA VAL A 103 -0.38 -1.98 5.39
C VAL A 103 -1.15 -3.21 5.82
N TYR A 104 -2.47 -3.10 5.96
CA TYR A 104 -3.21 -4.18 6.59
C TYR A 104 -3.47 -5.36 5.65
N LEU A 105 -3.95 -5.12 4.43
CA LEU A 105 -4.29 -6.19 3.50
C LEU A 105 -3.06 -6.71 2.75
N THR A 106 -2.43 -5.86 1.93
CA THR A 106 -1.39 -6.30 0.98
C THR A 106 -0.13 -6.79 1.70
N ALA A 107 0.35 -6.09 2.73
CA ALA A 107 1.52 -6.56 3.49
C ALA A 107 1.20 -7.83 4.28
N SER A 108 0.02 -7.96 4.89
CA SER A 108 -0.38 -9.22 5.55
C SER A 108 -0.41 -10.39 4.57
N VAL A 109 -1.00 -10.23 3.39
CA VAL A 109 -1.04 -11.29 2.37
C VAL A 109 0.36 -11.72 1.94
N ARG A 110 1.27 -10.76 1.73
CA ARG A 110 2.66 -11.04 1.38
C ARG A 110 3.38 -11.84 2.46
N VAL A 111 3.24 -11.42 3.72
CA VAL A 111 3.87 -12.11 4.85
C VAL A 111 3.25 -13.48 5.11
N LEU A 112 1.91 -13.59 5.15
CA LEU A 112 1.23 -14.84 5.50
C LEU A 112 1.45 -15.94 4.47
N ARG A 113 1.69 -15.59 3.20
CA ARG A 113 1.96 -16.56 2.13
C ARG A 113 3.29 -17.27 2.38
N GLU A 114 4.28 -16.55 2.89
CA GLU A 114 5.57 -17.12 3.31
C GLU A 114 5.44 -17.77 4.69
N ASN A 115 5.12 -16.98 5.72
CA ASN A 115 5.02 -17.41 7.11
C ASN A 115 3.73 -16.88 7.78
N PRO A 116 2.66 -17.69 7.87
CA PRO A 116 1.38 -17.28 8.47
C PRO A 116 1.44 -17.08 9.99
N LYS A 117 2.55 -17.44 10.66
CA LYS A 117 2.76 -17.24 12.09
C LYS A 117 3.68 -16.06 12.41
N HIS A 118 4.12 -15.30 11.41
CA HIS A 118 5.07 -14.21 11.60
C HIS A 118 4.51 -13.11 12.52
N PRO A 119 5.27 -12.61 13.52
CA PRO A 119 4.78 -11.63 14.48
C PRO A 119 4.34 -10.29 13.85
N VAL A 120 4.98 -9.86 12.76
CA VAL A 120 4.63 -8.63 12.03
C VAL A 120 3.16 -8.56 11.57
N LEU A 121 2.48 -9.70 11.40
CA LEU A 121 1.04 -9.73 11.10
C LEU A 121 0.22 -9.05 12.22
N ARG A 122 0.66 -9.22 13.48
CA ARG A 122 0.06 -8.54 14.64
C ARG A 122 0.42 -7.07 14.66
N GLU A 123 1.61 -6.67 14.21
CA GLU A 123 1.99 -5.26 14.07
C GLU A 123 1.09 -4.55 13.06
N PHE A 124 0.81 -5.14 11.90
CA PHE A 124 -0.11 -4.57 10.92
C PHE A 124 -1.54 -4.42 11.47
N ALA A 125 -2.03 -5.46 12.15
CA ALA A 125 -3.35 -5.42 12.79
C ALA A 125 -3.40 -4.36 13.92
N ALA A 126 -2.37 -4.27 14.76
CA ALA A 126 -2.30 -3.27 15.82
C ALA A 126 -2.29 -1.85 15.23
N TYR A 127 -1.48 -1.63 14.21
CA TYR A 127 -1.36 -0.34 13.55
C TYR A 127 -2.69 0.18 13.00
N ILE A 128 -3.42 -0.63 12.22
CA ILE A 128 -4.69 -0.20 11.63
C ILE A 128 -5.77 0.04 12.70
N ASN A 129 -5.86 -0.82 13.73
CA ASN A 129 -6.88 -0.66 14.78
C ASN A 129 -6.60 0.54 15.70
N GLN A 130 -5.33 0.88 15.93
CA GLN A 130 -4.95 2.03 16.76
C GLN A 130 -5.15 3.35 16.03
N ASN A 131 -4.79 3.41 14.74
CA ASN A 131 -4.76 4.67 13.99
C ASN A 131 -6.04 4.95 13.19
N PHE A 132 -6.77 3.90 12.83
CA PHE A 132 -7.94 3.96 11.95
C PHE A 132 -9.03 2.99 12.43
N PRO A 133 -9.57 3.13 13.65
CA PRO A 133 -10.51 2.15 14.22
C PRO A 133 -11.79 1.96 13.38
N HIS A 134 -12.14 2.94 12.56
CA HIS A 134 -13.32 2.94 11.69
C HIS A 134 -13.01 2.54 10.23
N TYR A 135 -11.84 1.97 9.94
CA TYR A 135 -11.42 1.59 8.58
C TYR A 135 -12.42 0.67 7.84
N ARG A 136 -13.30 -0.03 8.57
CA ARG A 136 -14.33 -0.90 8.00
C ARG A 136 -15.43 -0.12 7.29
N ASP A 137 -15.65 1.12 7.72
CA ASP A 137 -16.67 2.03 7.20
C ASP A 137 -16.14 2.94 6.09
N ASN A 138 -14.84 2.87 5.80
CA ASN A 138 -14.18 3.66 4.77
C ASN A 138 -14.91 3.55 3.40
N PRO A 139 -15.25 4.69 2.77
CA PRO A 139 -16.03 4.68 1.52
C PRO A 139 -15.29 3.99 0.36
N TYR A 140 -13.97 4.04 0.34
CA TYR A 140 -13.14 3.41 -0.69
C TYR A 140 -13.08 1.89 -0.55
N ARG A 141 -13.39 1.33 0.63
CA ARG A 141 -13.40 -0.14 0.83
C ARG A 141 -14.32 -0.86 -0.14
N LYS A 142 -15.51 -0.30 -0.43
CA LYS A 142 -16.47 -0.94 -1.34
C LYS A 142 -16.22 -0.61 -2.80
N THR A 143 -15.76 0.61 -3.09
CA THR A 143 -15.59 1.10 -4.47
C THR A 143 -14.25 0.67 -5.08
N GLN A 144 -13.20 0.54 -4.26
CA GLN A 144 -11.84 0.26 -4.74
C GLN A 144 -11.37 -1.18 -4.46
N LEU A 145 -11.99 -1.93 -3.53
CA LEU A 145 -11.65 -3.34 -3.31
C LEU A 145 -12.63 -4.28 -4.01
N PRO A 146 -12.17 -5.05 -5.03
CA PRO A 146 -12.96 -6.10 -5.64
C PRO A 146 -13.42 -7.17 -4.62
N ARG A 147 -14.52 -7.85 -4.91
CA ARG A 147 -15.13 -8.87 -4.01
C ARG A 147 -14.12 -9.91 -3.50
N LYS A 148 -13.19 -10.38 -4.35
CA LYS A 148 -12.12 -11.30 -3.96
C LYS A 148 -11.21 -10.72 -2.87
N ARG A 149 -10.78 -9.45 -3.03
CA ARG A 149 -9.95 -8.75 -2.02
C ARG A 149 -10.74 -8.52 -0.73
N GLN A 150 -12.04 -8.23 -0.81
CA GLN A 150 -12.88 -8.11 0.39
C GLN A 150 -13.00 -9.43 1.17
N LEU A 151 -13.07 -10.57 0.48
CA LEU A 151 -13.04 -11.88 1.13
C LEU A 151 -11.70 -12.12 1.83
N VAL A 152 -10.58 -11.85 1.15
CA VAL A 152 -9.24 -11.98 1.74
C VAL A 152 -9.09 -11.07 2.96
N LEU A 153 -9.58 -9.83 2.89
CA LEU A 153 -9.60 -8.92 4.03
C LEU A 153 -10.34 -9.53 5.23
N LYS A 154 -11.55 -10.10 5.03
CA LYS A 154 -12.28 -10.78 6.12
C LYS A 154 -11.49 -11.92 6.75
N LEU A 155 -10.80 -12.74 5.94
CA LEU A 155 -9.96 -13.83 6.45
C LEU A 155 -8.78 -13.31 7.28
N VAL A 156 -8.14 -12.22 6.82
CA VAL A 156 -7.06 -11.53 7.55
C VAL A 156 -7.59 -10.95 8.87
N GLU A 157 -8.77 -10.34 8.86
CA GLU A 157 -9.45 -9.79 10.05
C GLU A 157 -9.77 -10.86 11.08
N TRP A 158 -10.24 -12.02 10.64
CA TRP A 158 -10.47 -13.19 11.49
C TRP A 158 -9.20 -13.94 11.87
N ARG A 159 -8.02 -13.44 11.47
CA ARG A 159 -6.71 -14.05 11.71
C ARG A 159 -6.59 -15.48 11.17
N LEU A 160 -7.36 -15.82 10.15
CA LEU A 160 -7.34 -17.11 9.46
C LEU A 160 -6.18 -17.16 8.44
N TYR A 161 -4.96 -16.87 8.90
CA TYR A 161 -3.79 -16.69 8.03
C TYR A 161 -3.39 -17.99 7.31
N SER A 162 -3.41 -19.14 8.00
CA SER A 162 -3.11 -20.43 7.40
C SER A 162 -4.13 -20.81 6.32
N LEU A 163 -5.42 -20.55 6.56
CA LEU A 163 -6.47 -20.77 5.58
C LEU A 163 -6.31 -19.84 4.37
N THR A 164 -5.95 -18.58 4.61
CA THR A 164 -5.67 -17.61 3.55
C THR A 164 -4.50 -18.07 2.68
N LYS A 165 -3.41 -18.57 3.30
CA LYS A 165 -2.27 -19.17 2.58
C LYS A 165 -2.71 -20.36 1.72
N LEU A 166 -3.48 -21.28 2.28
CA LEU A 166 -4.02 -22.43 1.53
C LEU A 166 -4.87 -21.99 0.33
N LEU A 167 -5.74 -20.99 0.51
CA LEU A 167 -6.55 -20.43 -0.57
C LEU A 167 -5.68 -19.87 -1.70
N PHE A 168 -4.58 -19.18 -1.39
CA PHE A 168 -3.63 -18.73 -2.42
C PHE A 168 -2.85 -19.86 -3.09
N GLN A 169 -2.52 -20.94 -2.36
CA GLN A 169 -1.89 -22.12 -2.94
C GLN A 169 -2.82 -22.82 -3.94
N LEU A 170 -4.09 -23.03 -3.57
CA LEU A 170 -5.10 -23.67 -4.42
C LEU A 170 -5.45 -22.84 -5.68
N MET A 171 -5.53 -21.52 -5.55
CA MET A 171 -5.73 -20.64 -6.70
C MET A 171 -4.49 -20.52 -7.60
N GLY A 172 -3.30 -20.67 -7.03
CA GLY A 172 -2.04 -20.67 -7.76
C GLY A 172 -1.75 -21.98 -8.50
N SER A 173 -2.23 -23.10 -7.99
CA SER A 173 -2.11 -24.44 -8.59
C SER A 173 -3.16 -24.74 -9.67
N ALA A 174 -4.12 -23.83 -9.89
CA ALA A 174 -5.17 -23.96 -10.92
C ALA A 174 -4.77 -23.32 -12.26
N ARG A 175 -3.46 -23.24 -12.55
CA ARG A 175 -2.90 -22.78 -13.82
C ARG A 175 -1.99 -23.83 -14.42
#